data_AF-A0A8X6JDR5-F1
#
_entry.id   AF-A0A8X6JDR5-F1
#
_cell.length_a   1.000
_cell.length_b   1.000
_cell.length_c   1.000
_cell.angle_alpha   90.00
_cell.angle_beta   90.00
_cell.angle_gamma   90.00
#
_symmetry.space_group_name_H-M   'P 1'
#
loop_
_entity.id
_entity.type
_entity.pdbx_description
1 polymer ?
#
loop_
_entity_poly.entity_id
_entity_poly.type
_entity_poly.pdbx_seq_one_letter_code
_entity_poly.pdbx_strand_id
1 'polypeptide(L)'
;MERNFTQFPPPRERPYKVVLKGLPASTDIDDIKNDLANQGVTVSKVAQLTQRKSKSPLPMFLVEVRKNVPDSRDILDVSNCCYMSITWDSFRRRPGATQCYNCNYFHHCSQYCDLKTRCLKCAQERRTSDSPIKDKIENPECINCKTKGHMANSKQCPKYPKTNPKKGDPIPNNATPNKPNRKPNPKYPKPNNYK
;
A
#
# COMPACT_ATOMS: atom_id res chain seq x y z
N MET A 1 5.42 30.79 -3.89
CA MET A 1 4.35 30.82 -2.87
C MET A 1 3.92 29.39 -2.60
N GLU A 2 4.55 28.74 -1.63
CA GLU A 2 4.20 27.39 -1.18
C GLU A 2 3.13 27.52 -0.09
N ARG A 3 1.87 27.24 -0.42
CA ARG A 3 0.84 27.00 0.59
C ARG A 3 0.60 25.50 0.64
N ASN A 4 1.24 24.86 1.63
CA ASN A 4 1.15 23.43 1.89
C ASN A 4 -0.18 23.09 2.56
N PHE A 5 -1.25 22.93 1.77
CA PHE A 5 -2.54 22.43 2.24
C PHE A 5 -2.56 20.89 2.21
N THR A 6 -1.63 20.26 2.92
CA THR A 6 -1.62 18.81 3.10
C THR A 6 -1.69 18.46 4.58
N GLN A 7 -2.86 18.07 5.06
CA GLN A 7 -3.07 17.70 6.45
C GLN A 7 -2.74 16.22 6.67
N PHE A 8 -1.47 15.90 6.92
CA PHE A 8 -1.13 14.55 7.35
C PHE A 8 -1.53 14.33 8.80
N PRO A 9 -2.04 13.14 9.17
CA PRO A 9 -2.19 12.79 10.57
C PRO A 9 -0.81 12.81 11.24
N PRO A 10 -0.72 13.34 12.48
CA PRO A 10 0.51 13.37 13.24
C PRO A 10 1.03 11.94 13.45
N PRO A 11 2.36 11.72 13.60
CA PRO A 11 2.94 10.39 13.67
C PRO A 11 2.32 9.43 14.69
N ARG A 12 1.81 9.97 15.81
CA ARG A 12 1.16 9.21 16.89
C ARG A 12 -0.22 8.65 16.49
N GLU A 13 -0.92 9.33 15.60
CA GLU A 13 -2.24 8.94 15.08
C GLU A 13 -2.14 8.06 13.83
N ARG A 14 -0.94 7.93 13.24
CA ARG A 14 -0.74 7.08 12.06
C ARG A 14 -0.92 5.62 12.45
N PRO A 15 -1.84 4.88 11.82
CA PRO A 15 -2.05 3.48 12.14
C PRO A 15 -0.80 2.66 11.87
N TYR A 16 -0.58 1.65 12.71
CA TYR A 16 0.39 0.59 12.45
C TYR A 16 -0.17 -0.34 11.38
N LYS A 17 0.67 -0.78 10.44
CA LYS A 17 0.22 -1.61 9.31
C LYS A 17 0.99 -2.92 9.28
N VAL A 18 0.25 -4.02 9.26
CA VAL A 18 0.77 -5.38 9.17
C VAL A 18 0.00 -6.18 8.13
N VAL A 19 0.61 -7.24 7.62
CA VAL A 19 0.01 -8.16 6.66
C VAL A 19 -0.28 -9.47 7.38
N LEU A 20 -1.56 -9.81 7.42
CA LEU A 20 -2.08 -11.08 7.89
C LEU A 20 -1.98 -12.13 6.78
N LYS A 21 -1.45 -13.31 7.12
CA LYS A 21 -1.34 -14.49 6.26
C LYS A 21 -1.84 -15.73 6.99
N GLY A 22 -2.16 -16.77 6.22
CA GLY A 22 -2.63 -18.06 6.75
C GLY A 22 -4.14 -18.24 6.63
N LEU A 23 -4.86 -17.20 6.22
CA LEU A 23 -6.30 -17.26 5.93
C LEU A 23 -6.56 -17.46 4.42
N PRO A 24 -7.58 -18.24 4.03
CA PRO A 24 -8.05 -18.33 2.66
C PRO A 24 -8.39 -16.97 2.05
N ALA A 25 -8.28 -16.87 0.72
CA ALA A 25 -8.72 -15.66 0.01
C ALA A 25 -10.25 -15.46 0.05
N SER A 26 -11.01 -16.49 0.41
CA SER A 26 -12.47 -16.44 0.57
C SER A 26 -12.91 -16.00 1.97
N THR A 27 -11.99 -15.82 2.92
CA THR A 27 -12.34 -15.39 4.28
C THR A 27 -12.93 -13.99 4.27
N ASP A 28 -14.07 -13.83 4.94
CA ASP A 28 -14.77 -12.56 5.03
C ASP A 28 -13.96 -11.55 5.85
N ILE A 29 -14.00 -10.29 5.40
CA ILE A 29 -13.22 -9.22 6.02
C ILE A 29 -13.78 -8.84 7.39
N ASP A 30 -15.10 -8.91 7.57
CA ASP A 30 -15.75 -8.55 8.81
C ASP A 30 -15.59 -9.67 9.86
N ASP A 31 -15.53 -10.94 9.45
CA ASP A 31 -15.13 -12.03 10.34
C ASP A 31 -13.73 -11.81 10.93
N ILE A 32 -12.77 -11.39 10.09
CA ILE A 32 -11.40 -11.08 10.54
C ILE A 32 -11.41 -9.89 11.52
N LYS A 33 -12.17 -8.83 11.21
CA LYS A 33 -12.26 -7.66 12.10
C LYS A 33 -12.87 -8.02 13.46
N ASN A 34 -13.98 -8.75 13.44
CA ASN A 34 -14.74 -9.10 14.63
C ASN A 34 -13.93 -10.02 15.53
N ASP A 35 -13.26 -11.02 14.97
CA ASP A 35 -12.43 -11.94 15.76
C ASP A 35 -11.22 -11.24 16.38
N LEU A 36 -10.51 -10.38 15.63
CA LEU A 36 -9.41 -9.58 16.18
C LEU A 36 -9.89 -8.62 17.28
N ALA A 37 -11.07 -8.03 17.13
CA ALA A 37 -11.67 -7.17 18.14
C ALA A 37 -12.05 -7.94 19.42
N ASN A 38 -12.63 -9.14 19.28
CA ASN A 38 -12.94 -10.04 20.40
C ASN A 38 -11.69 -10.48 21.17
N GLN A 39 -10.54 -10.53 20.49
CA GLN A 39 -9.23 -10.80 21.10
C GLN A 39 -8.55 -9.56 21.71
N GLY A 40 -9.23 -8.41 21.77
CA GLY A 40 -8.74 -7.18 22.40
C GLY A 40 -7.86 -6.29 21.51
N VAL A 41 -7.85 -6.52 20.19
CA VAL A 41 -7.08 -5.70 19.25
C VAL A 41 -7.94 -4.61 18.62
N THR A 42 -7.52 -3.35 18.73
CA THR A 42 -8.22 -2.22 18.10
C THR A 42 -7.82 -2.04 16.64
N VAL A 43 -8.55 -2.72 15.75
CA VAL A 43 -8.35 -2.65 14.30
C VAL A 43 -9.11 -1.45 13.70
N SER A 44 -8.42 -0.58 12.95
CA SER A 44 -9.06 0.51 12.21
C SER A 44 -9.56 0.11 10.83
N LYS A 45 -8.84 -0.81 10.17
CA LYS A 45 -9.19 -1.26 8.81
C LYS A 45 -8.59 -2.62 8.52
N VAL A 46 -9.36 -3.45 7.82
CA VAL A 46 -8.88 -4.66 7.16
C VAL A 46 -9.18 -4.53 5.67
N ALA A 47 -8.21 -4.86 4.82
CA ALA A 47 -8.38 -4.85 3.37
C ALA A 47 -7.64 -6.03 2.75
N GLN A 48 -8.34 -6.80 1.92
CA GLN A 48 -7.70 -7.89 1.18
C GLN A 48 -6.73 -7.34 0.13
N LEU A 49 -5.54 -7.92 0.07
CA LEU A 49 -4.56 -7.58 -0.96
C LEU A 49 -4.94 -8.28 -2.27
N THR A 50 -4.70 -7.61 -3.39
CA THR A 50 -4.99 -8.17 -4.72
C THR A 50 -3.74 -8.24 -5.58
N GLN A 51 -3.69 -9.19 -6.51
CA GLN A 51 -2.67 -9.21 -7.55
C GLN A 51 -2.72 -7.92 -8.38
N ARG A 52 -1.55 -7.37 -8.70
CA ARG A 52 -1.46 -6.06 -9.36
C ARG A 52 -2.13 -6.01 -10.73
N LYS A 53 -1.92 -7.06 -11.55
CA LYS A 53 -2.36 -7.13 -12.95
C LYS A 53 -3.78 -7.66 -13.07
N SER A 54 -4.02 -8.88 -12.59
CA SER A 54 -5.31 -9.57 -12.68
C SER A 54 -6.37 -9.02 -11.73
N LYS A 55 -5.97 -8.26 -10.69
CA LYS A 55 -6.86 -7.82 -9.60
C LYS A 55 -7.49 -8.96 -8.80
N SER A 56 -7.05 -10.20 -9.01
CA SER A 56 -7.55 -11.34 -8.26
C SER A 56 -7.16 -11.23 -6.78
N PRO A 57 -8.03 -11.67 -5.87
CA PRO A 57 -7.78 -11.63 -4.43
C PRO A 57 -6.59 -12.54 -4.05
N LEU A 58 -5.81 -12.10 -3.08
CA LEU A 58 -4.73 -12.89 -2.48
C LEU A 58 -5.17 -13.39 -1.09
N PRO A 59 -4.63 -14.53 -0.63
CA PRO A 59 -4.83 -15.03 0.74
C PRO A 59 -3.96 -14.23 1.73
N MET A 60 -4.04 -12.89 1.66
CA MET A 60 -3.28 -11.95 2.45
C MET A 60 -4.11 -10.70 2.69
N PHE A 61 -4.14 -10.22 3.92
CA PHE A 61 -4.96 -9.08 4.32
C PHE A 61 -4.08 -8.01 4.96
N LEU A 62 -4.22 -6.77 4.51
CA LEU A 62 -3.62 -5.61 5.17
C LEU A 62 -4.50 -5.24 6.36
N VAL A 63 -3.90 -5.25 7.55
CA VAL A 63 -4.54 -4.83 8.80
C VAL A 63 -3.90 -3.53 9.27
N GLU A 64 -4.74 -2.52 9.47
CA GLU A 64 -4.37 -1.25 10.08
C GLU A 64 -4.85 -1.25 11.53
N VAL A 65 -3.92 -1.07 12.47
CA VAL A 65 -4.15 -1.10 13.92
C VAL A 65 -3.95 0.31 14.48
N ARG A 66 -4.84 0.76 15.36
CA ARG A 66 -4.69 2.06 16.03
C ARG A 66 -3.58 1.98 17.07
N LYS A 67 -2.65 2.94 17.03
CA LYS A 67 -1.60 3.06 18.05
C LYS A 67 -2.15 3.78 19.28
N ASN A 68 -1.62 3.44 20.45
CA ASN A 68 -1.89 4.12 21.73
C ASN A 68 -3.32 4.00 22.24
N VAL A 69 -3.98 2.86 21.99
CA VAL A 69 -5.24 2.55 22.66
C VAL A 69 -4.88 1.84 23.97
N PRO A 70 -5.25 2.40 25.15
CA PRO A 70 -5.08 1.72 26.42
C PRO A 70 -5.69 0.32 26.37
N ASP A 71 -5.02 -0.64 27.03
CA ASP A 71 -5.48 -2.03 27.16
C ASP A 71 -5.64 -2.83 25.85
N SER A 72 -5.25 -2.27 24.70
CA SER A 72 -5.26 -3.02 23.45
C SER A 72 -4.07 -3.97 23.38
N ARG A 73 -4.37 -5.25 23.11
CA ARG A 73 -3.36 -6.28 22.89
C ARG A 73 -2.51 -5.97 21.65
N ASP A 74 -1.21 -6.29 21.69
CA ASP A 74 -0.37 -6.22 20.50
C ASP A 74 -0.87 -7.23 19.46
N ILE A 75 -1.10 -6.74 18.24
CA ILE A 75 -1.53 -7.56 17.11
C ILE A 75 -0.56 -8.70 16.83
N LEU A 76 0.74 -8.50 17.08
CA LEU A 76 1.77 -9.51 16.80
C LEU A 76 1.71 -10.72 17.74
N ASP A 77 1.04 -10.59 18.90
CA ASP A 77 0.85 -11.69 19.85
C ASP A 77 -0.33 -12.60 19.48
N VAL A 78 -1.13 -12.22 18.46
CA VAL A 78 -2.24 -13.03 17.97
C VAL A 78 -1.72 -14.09 17.01
N SER A 79 -1.88 -15.37 17.37
CA SER A 79 -1.40 -16.52 16.58
C SER A 79 -2.50 -17.25 15.83
N ASN A 80 -3.77 -16.95 16.12
CA ASN A 80 -4.93 -17.53 15.46
C ASN A 80 -5.99 -16.46 15.15
N CYS A 81 -6.70 -16.65 14.03
CA CYS A 81 -7.82 -15.82 13.63
C CYS A 81 -8.80 -16.68 12.82
N CYS A 82 -10.10 -16.52 13.04
CA CYS A 82 -11.17 -17.28 12.40
C CYS A 82 -10.91 -18.80 12.51
N TYR A 83 -10.51 -19.26 13.70
CA TYR A 83 -10.18 -20.66 14.01
C TYR A 83 -9.01 -21.26 13.22
N MET A 84 -8.20 -20.43 12.55
CA MET A 84 -7.04 -20.85 11.76
C MET A 84 -5.75 -20.27 12.34
N SER A 85 -4.63 -20.99 12.16
CA SER A 85 -3.31 -20.47 12.50
C SER A 85 -2.87 -19.39 11.51
N ILE A 86 -2.31 -18.29 12.02
CA ILE A 86 -1.93 -17.13 11.21
C ILE A 86 -0.48 -16.73 11.39
N THR A 87 0.02 -15.92 10.47
CA THR A 87 1.35 -15.29 10.59
C THR A 87 1.27 -13.82 10.19
N TRP A 88 2.12 -13.00 10.82
CA TRP A 88 2.22 -11.57 10.59
C TRP A 88 3.49 -11.22 9.82
N ASP A 89 3.33 -10.39 8.79
CA ASP A 89 4.43 -9.76 8.07
C ASP A 89 4.37 -8.24 8.20
N SER A 90 5.52 -7.60 8.25
CA SER A 90 5.58 -6.13 8.24
C SER A 90 5.10 -5.58 6.90
N PHE A 91 4.22 -4.57 6.93
CA PHE A 91 3.81 -3.89 5.71
C PHE A 91 4.97 -3.07 5.12
N ARG A 92 5.42 -3.44 3.91
CA ARG A 92 6.49 -2.73 3.20
C ARG A 92 5.91 -1.73 2.23
N ARG A 93 6.18 -0.45 2.48
CA ARG A 93 5.85 0.62 1.53
C ARG A 93 6.67 0.43 0.25
N ARG A 94 6.05 0.70 -0.90
CA ARG A 94 6.78 0.73 -2.17
C ARG A 94 7.86 1.81 -2.09
N PRO A 95 9.09 1.52 -2.56
CA PRO A 95 10.12 2.56 -2.66
C PRO A 95 9.68 3.62 -3.67
N GLY A 96 10.05 4.87 -3.41
CA GLY A 96 9.68 6.02 -4.23
C GLY A 96 8.80 7.03 -3.49
N ALA A 97 8.69 8.22 -4.04
CA ALA A 97 7.77 9.24 -3.53
C ALA A 97 6.33 8.90 -3.94
N THR A 98 5.39 9.03 -3.00
CA THR A 98 3.97 8.94 -3.31
C THR A 98 3.59 10.09 -4.22
N GLN A 99 2.90 9.80 -5.32
CA GLN A 99 2.27 10.80 -6.17
C GLN A 99 0.78 10.88 -5.82
N CYS A 100 0.29 12.09 -5.59
CA CYS A 100 -1.11 12.34 -5.28
C CYS A 100 -1.98 12.18 -6.53
N TYR A 101 -3.00 11.34 -6.50
CA TYR A 101 -3.92 11.17 -7.64
C TYR A 101 -4.88 12.36 -7.84
N ASN A 102 -5.01 13.24 -6.86
CA ASN A 102 -5.82 14.46 -6.97
C ASN A 102 -5.07 15.55 -7.75
N CYS A 103 -3.94 16.02 -7.22
CA CYS A 103 -3.22 17.18 -7.78
C CYS A 103 -1.95 16.81 -8.60
N ASN A 104 -1.56 15.53 -8.64
CA ASN A 104 -0.39 14.99 -9.33
C ASN A 104 1.00 15.49 -8.84
N TYR A 105 1.04 16.21 -7.73
CA TYR A 105 2.29 16.49 -7.00
C TYR A 105 2.75 15.28 -6.19
N PHE A 106 3.98 15.35 -5.69
CA PHE A 106 4.61 14.28 -4.92
C PHE A 106 4.52 14.51 -3.40
N HIS A 107 4.92 13.49 -2.65
CA HIS A 107 5.07 13.45 -1.20
C HIS A 107 3.79 13.39 -0.37
N HIS A 108 2.61 13.32 -0.99
CA HIS A 108 1.33 13.16 -0.31
C HIS A 108 0.36 12.27 -1.10
N CYS A 109 -0.71 11.80 -0.45
CA CYS A 109 -1.79 11.06 -1.10
C CYS A 109 -3.07 11.91 -1.21
N SER A 110 -3.99 11.50 -2.09
CA SER A 110 -5.23 12.23 -2.36
C SER A 110 -6.15 12.40 -1.15
N GLN A 111 -6.06 11.50 -0.17
CA GLN A 111 -6.88 11.56 1.04
C GLN A 111 -6.63 12.82 1.87
N TYR A 112 -5.42 13.38 1.79
CA TYR A 112 -4.97 14.54 2.57
C TYR A 112 -4.58 15.70 1.65
N CYS A 113 -5.29 15.86 0.53
CA CYS A 113 -4.96 16.82 -0.52
C CYS A 113 -6.10 17.80 -0.75
N ASP A 114 -5.91 19.05 -0.32
CA ASP A 114 -6.90 20.13 -0.50
C ASP A 114 -6.64 20.96 -1.76
N LEU A 115 -5.64 20.56 -2.55
CA LEU A 115 -5.34 21.22 -3.81
C LEU A 115 -6.40 20.88 -4.86
N LYS A 116 -6.63 21.83 -5.76
CA LYS A 116 -7.47 21.60 -6.94
C LYS A 116 -7.02 20.37 -7.72
N THR A 117 -8.00 19.58 -8.18
CA THR A 117 -7.72 18.41 -9.01
C THR A 117 -7.05 18.85 -10.29
N ARG A 118 -6.05 18.10 -10.76
CA ARG A 118 -5.34 18.39 -12.00
C ARG A 118 -5.25 17.13 -12.84
N CYS A 119 -5.74 17.20 -14.08
CA CYS A 119 -5.65 16.07 -14.99
C CYS A 119 -4.20 15.84 -15.42
N LEU A 120 -3.70 14.60 -15.27
CA LEU A 120 -2.33 14.24 -15.66
C LEU A 120 -2.09 14.40 -17.19
N LYS A 121 -3.16 14.26 -17.98
CA LYS A 121 -3.09 14.27 -19.46
C LYS A 121 -3.17 15.68 -20.06
N CYS A 122 -3.99 16.56 -19.49
CA CYS A 122 -4.33 17.86 -20.11
C CYS A 122 -4.24 19.05 -19.15
N ALA A 123 -3.77 18.86 -17.92
CA ALA A 123 -3.60 19.89 -16.88
C ALA A 123 -4.88 20.59 -16.38
N GLN A 124 -6.05 20.31 -16.97
CA GLN A 124 -7.33 20.91 -16.59
C GLN A 124 -7.84 20.43 -15.23
N GLU A 125 -8.77 21.20 -14.65
CA GLU A 125 -9.37 20.94 -13.34
C GLU A 125 -10.39 19.80 -13.38
N ARG A 126 -9.89 18.56 -13.45
CA ARG A 126 -10.67 17.31 -13.47
C ARG A 126 -9.80 16.11 -13.12
N ARG A 127 -10.42 14.98 -12.74
CA ARG A 127 -9.67 13.73 -12.51
C ARG A 127 -9.13 13.20 -13.84
N THR A 128 -8.01 12.49 -13.78
CA THR A 128 -7.44 11.83 -14.96
C THR A 128 -8.38 10.75 -15.53
N SER A 129 -9.20 10.11 -14.70
CA SER A 129 -10.26 9.17 -15.13
C SER A 129 -11.28 9.82 -16.07
N ASP A 130 -11.61 11.07 -15.78
CA ASP A 130 -12.70 11.83 -16.42
C ASP A 130 -12.16 12.66 -17.60
N SER A 131 -10.89 12.44 -17.97
CA SER A 131 -10.28 13.08 -19.12
C SER A 131 -10.96 12.64 -20.42
N PRO A 132 -11.27 13.58 -21.34
CA PRO A 132 -11.75 13.25 -22.68
C PRO A 132 -10.67 12.53 -23.49
N ILE A 133 -9.39 12.83 -23.21
CA ILE A 133 -8.26 12.14 -23.84
C ILE A 133 -8.18 10.70 -23.29
N LYS A 134 -8.53 9.71 -24.10
CA LYS A 134 -8.40 8.28 -23.76
C LYS A 134 -7.12 7.68 -24.33
N ASP A 135 -6.73 8.10 -25.53
CA ASP A 135 -5.57 7.59 -26.25
C ASP A 135 -4.23 8.08 -25.69
N LYS A 136 -3.15 7.50 -26.24
CA LYS A 136 -1.78 7.88 -25.96
C LYS A 136 -1.50 9.24 -26.60
N ILE A 137 -0.98 10.18 -25.81
CA ILE A 137 -0.47 11.46 -26.32
C ILE A 137 0.96 11.22 -26.80
N GLU A 138 1.24 11.51 -28.06
CA GLU A 138 2.55 11.27 -28.67
C GLU A 138 3.65 12.12 -28.01
N ASN A 139 3.36 13.40 -27.77
CA ASN A 139 4.29 14.34 -27.13
C ASN A 139 3.64 15.06 -25.93
N PRO A 140 3.48 14.36 -24.78
CA PRO A 140 2.77 14.92 -23.64
C PRO A 140 3.56 16.04 -22.97
N GLU A 141 2.87 17.07 -22.51
CA GLU A 141 3.45 18.10 -21.66
C GLU A 141 3.32 17.72 -20.18
N CYS A 142 4.44 17.73 -19.47
CA CYS A 142 4.46 17.44 -18.05
C CYS A 142 3.82 18.56 -17.25
N ILE A 143 2.73 18.26 -16.55
CA ILE A 143 2.01 19.25 -15.73
C ILE A 143 2.86 19.84 -14.59
N ASN A 144 3.91 19.15 -14.15
CA ASN A 144 4.76 19.61 -13.03
C ASN A 144 5.96 20.45 -13.49
N CYS A 145 6.71 20.01 -14.52
CA CYS A 145 7.90 20.73 -15.00
C CYS A 145 7.69 21.54 -16.29
N LYS A 146 6.52 21.44 -16.93
CA LYS A 146 6.13 22.21 -18.14
C LYS A 146 6.97 21.89 -19.39
N THR A 147 7.72 20.79 -19.38
CA THR A 147 8.46 20.32 -20.56
C THR A 147 7.66 19.25 -21.31
N LYS A 148 7.82 19.20 -22.63
CA LYS A 148 7.23 18.17 -23.50
C LYS A 148 8.03 16.86 -23.45
N GLY A 149 7.45 15.77 -23.97
CA GLY A 149 8.07 14.46 -24.11
C GLY A 149 7.79 13.47 -22.97
N HIS A 150 7.17 13.90 -21.86
CA HIS A 150 6.83 12.99 -20.76
C HIS A 150 5.68 13.50 -19.89
N MET A 151 5.02 12.57 -19.18
CA MET A 151 4.00 12.89 -18.16
C MET A 151 4.63 13.06 -16.77
N ALA A 152 3.95 13.74 -15.85
CA ALA A 152 4.47 14.03 -14.51
C ALA A 152 4.79 12.80 -13.65
N ASN A 153 4.24 11.63 -13.97
CA ASN A 153 4.55 10.36 -13.32
C ASN A 153 5.82 9.67 -13.87
N SER A 154 6.44 10.21 -14.91
CA SER A 154 7.66 9.67 -15.51
C SER A 154 8.88 9.95 -14.65
N LYS A 155 9.74 8.95 -14.46
CA LYS A 155 11.05 9.09 -13.79
C LYS A 155 12.01 10.02 -14.53
N GLN A 156 11.74 10.32 -15.80
CA GLN A 156 12.51 11.26 -16.61
C GLN A 156 12.19 12.73 -16.27
N CYS A 157 11.12 13.00 -15.50
CA CYS A 157 10.79 14.36 -15.10
C CYS A 157 11.86 14.93 -14.16
N PRO A 158 12.38 16.14 -14.41
CA PRO A 158 13.37 16.76 -13.53
C PRO A 158 12.82 17.06 -12.13
N LYS A 159 11.49 17.23 -12.00
CA LYS A 159 10.79 17.36 -10.72
C LYS A 159 10.38 16.01 -10.11
N TYR A 160 10.73 14.88 -10.73
CA TYR A 160 10.49 13.57 -10.14
C TYR A 160 11.40 13.40 -8.92
N PRO A 161 10.87 13.05 -7.74
CA PRO A 161 11.69 12.93 -6.55
C PRO A 161 12.74 11.85 -6.70
N LYS A 162 14.00 12.23 -6.53
CA LYS A 162 15.12 11.30 -6.39
C LYS A 162 15.07 10.73 -4.98
N THR A 163 14.54 9.52 -4.81
CA THR A 163 14.56 8.87 -3.50
C THR A 163 15.93 8.25 -3.26
N ASN A 164 16.67 8.76 -2.28
CA ASN A 164 17.68 7.95 -1.62
C ASN A 164 16.94 6.88 -0.81
N PRO A 165 17.34 5.60 -0.88
CA PRO A 165 16.76 4.57 -0.04
C PRO A 165 17.12 4.87 1.41
N LYS A 166 16.26 5.60 2.13
CA LYS A 166 16.29 5.56 3.59
C LYS A 166 15.96 4.12 3.97
N LYS A 167 16.89 3.47 4.69
CA LYS A 167 16.66 2.17 5.35
C LYS A 167 15.32 2.29 6.07
N GLY A 168 14.39 1.36 5.82
CA GLY A 168 13.10 1.36 6.50
C GLY A 168 13.30 1.48 8.00
N ASP A 169 12.42 2.19 8.68
CA ASP A 169 12.47 2.34 10.14
C ASP A 169 12.65 0.95 10.78
N PRO A 170 13.72 0.71 11.56
CA PRO A 170 13.92 -0.57 12.24
C PRO A 170 12.78 -0.78 13.23
N ILE A 171 12.19 -1.98 13.22
CA ILE A 171 11.37 -2.47 14.33
C ILE A 171 12.32 -2.67 15.53
N PRO A 172 11.90 -2.39 16.79
CA PRO A 172 12.61 -2.87 17.96
C PRO A 172 12.72 -4.40 17.89
N ASN A 173 13.93 -4.91 17.69
CA ASN A 173 14.21 -6.35 17.64
C ASN A 173 14.06 -6.96 19.04
N ASN A 174 12.87 -7.43 19.40
CA ASN A 174 12.69 -8.35 20.53
C ASN A 174 11.86 -9.57 20.09
N ALA A 175 12.38 -10.32 19.13
CA ALA A 175 12.04 -11.73 18.93
C ALA A 175 13.08 -12.35 17.99
N THR A 176 14.09 -13.02 18.57
CA THR A 176 14.99 -13.91 17.82
C THR A 176 14.17 -15.01 17.13
N PRO A 177 14.27 -15.20 15.81
CA PRO A 177 13.73 -16.39 15.17
C PRO A 177 14.77 -17.51 15.24
N ASN A 178 14.53 -18.49 16.11
CA ASN A 178 15.11 -19.81 15.93
C ASN A 178 14.68 -20.34 14.55
N LYS A 179 15.62 -20.44 13.61
CA LYS A 179 15.37 -21.01 12.28
C LYS A 179 15.35 -22.54 12.37
N PRO A 180 14.28 -23.25 11.97
CA PRO A 180 14.40 -24.65 11.62
C PRO A 180 15.01 -24.77 10.22
N ASN A 181 16.03 -25.62 10.09
CA ASN A 181 16.67 -26.03 8.83
C ASN A 181 15.63 -26.51 7.81
N ARG A 182 15.45 -25.79 6.70
CA ARG A 182 14.65 -26.29 5.56
C ARG A 182 15.55 -27.08 4.61
N LYS A 183 15.24 -28.38 4.44
CA LYS A 183 15.75 -29.19 3.32
C LYS A 183 15.23 -28.62 1.98
N PRO A 184 15.93 -28.84 0.84
CA PRO A 184 15.49 -28.35 -0.46
C PRO A 184 14.19 -29.05 -0.90
N ASN A 185 13.24 -28.27 -1.43
CA ASN A 185 11.98 -28.79 -1.96
C ASN A 185 12.19 -29.44 -3.34
N PRO A 186 11.57 -30.60 -3.67
CA PRO A 186 11.69 -31.21 -4.99
C PRO A 186 11.06 -30.36 -6.10
N LYS A 187 11.68 -30.36 -7.29
CA LYS A 187 11.15 -29.69 -8.50
C LYS A 187 10.01 -30.53 -9.07
N TYR A 188 8.79 -29.99 -9.09
CA TYR A 188 7.68 -30.62 -9.81
C TYR A 188 7.81 -30.37 -11.33
N PRO A 189 7.58 -31.40 -12.18
CA PRO A 189 7.64 -31.25 -13.64
C PRO A 189 6.41 -30.52 -14.19
N LYS A 190 6.62 -29.79 -15.28
CA LYS A 190 5.60 -28.99 -15.99
C LYS A 190 4.61 -29.92 -16.74
N PRO A 191 3.31 -29.61 -16.80
CA PRO A 191 2.35 -30.40 -17.57
C PRO A 191 2.54 -30.20 -19.09
N ASN A 192 2.47 -31.31 -19.83
CA ASN A 192 2.52 -31.38 -21.29
C ASN A 192 1.21 -30.84 -21.90
N ASN A 193 1.34 -30.03 -22.95
CA ASN A 193 0.25 -29.68 -23.85
C ASN A 193 0.00 -30.85 -24.82
N TYR A 194 -1.21 -31.38 -24.86
CA TYR A 194 -1.68 -32.17 -26.00
C TYR A 194 -2.61 -31.31 -26.87
N LYS A 195 -2.36 -31.38 -28.18
CA LYS A 195 -3.28 -30.96 -29.25
C LYS A 195 -4.42 -31.95 -29.36
#